data_AF-S4P4Q7-F1
#
_entry.id   AF-S4P4Q7-F1
#
_cell.length_a   1.000
_cell.length_b   1.000
_cell.length_c   1.000
_cell.angle_alpha   90.00
_cell.angle_beta   90.00
_cell.angle_gamma   90.00
#
_symmetry.space_group_name_H-M   'P 1'
#
loop_
_entity.id
_entity.type
_entity.pdbx_description
1 polymer ?
#
loop_
_entity_poly.entity_id
_entity_poly.type
_entity_poly.pdbx_seq_one_letter_code
_entity_poly.pdbx_strand_id
1 'polypeptide(L)'
;MHVNVTETPIIPYEVGRYYVFGSNKARVSIVGDVVGPLFPTMPVNATSLLDLPMDSAEQNMFSFAANMYLTLYMRLINQRNRTLEQESFYHMNILYQRQLSYMRPDGSFSLFRS
;
A
#
# COMPACT_ATOMS: atom_id res chain seq x y z
N MET A 1 -31.15 4.33 1.54
CA MET A 1 -31.66 3.16 0.82
C MET A 1 -31.05 1.93 1.48
N HIS A 2 -31.81 1.22 2.32
CA HIS A 2 -31.33 -0.01 2.97
C HIS A 2 -31.64 -1.17 2.04
N VAL A 3 -30.61 -1.76 1.43
CA VAL A 3 -30.76 -2.95 0.58
C VAL A 3 -30.54 -4.17 1.47
N ASN A 4 -31.53 -5.06 1.53
CA ASN A 4 -31.47 -6.25 2.39
C ASN A 4 -30.54 -7.30 1.76
N VAL A 5 -29.39 -7.56 2.38
CA VAL A 5 -28.30 -8.39 1.82
C VAL A 5 -28.54 -9.90 2.06
N THR A 6 -29.64 -10.28 2.71
CA THR A 6 -29.96 -11.68 3.08
C THR A 6 -30.97 -12.37 2.15
N GLU A 7 -31.31 -11.80 0.98
CA GLU A 7 -32.27 -12.40 0.05
C GLU A 7 -31.71 -13.63 -0.69
N THR A 8 -32.57 -14.62 -0.93
CA THR A 8 -32.28 -15.91 -1.59
C THR A 8 -32.22 -15.79 -3.13
N PRO A 9 -31.61 -16.74 -3.86
CA PRO A 9 -31.11 -16.51 -5.22
C PRO A 9 -32.17 -16.49 -6.35
N ILE A 10 -33.46 -16.48 -6.03
CA ILE A 10 -34.55 -16.50 -7.01
C ILE A 10 -34.99 -15.06 -7.30
N ILE A 11 -34.12 -14.27 -7.92
CA ILE A 11 -34.46 -12.93 -8.38
C ILE A 11 -34.04 -12.79 -9.84
N PRO A 12 -34.96 -12.45 -10.77
CA PRO A 12 -34.63 -12.27 -12.18
C PRO A 12 -33.57 -11.17 -12.35
N TYR A 13 -32.71 -11.33 -13.36
CA TYR A 13 -31.65 -10.37 -13.66
C TYR A 13 -32.23 -9.00 -14.02
N GLU A 14 -31.87 -7.96 -13.26
CA GLU A 14 -32.16 -6.57 -13.55
C GLU A 14 -30.88 -5.80 -13.87
N VAL A 15 -30.92 -4.94 -14.89
CA VAL A 15 -29.76 -4.13 -15.35
C VAL A 15 -29.33 -3.10 -14.29
N GLY A 16 -30.23 -2.69 -13.39
CA GLY A 16 -29.99 -1.69 -12.34
C GLY A 16 -29.54 -2.26 -10.98
N ARG A 17 -28.90 -3.43 -10.95
CA ARG A 17 -28.55 -4.10 -9.68
C ARG A 17 -27.37 -3.43 -8.98
N TYR A 18 -27.56 -2.95 -7.75
CA TYR A 18 -26.49 -2.36 -6.93
C TYR A 18 -25.55 -3.39 -6.27
N TYR A 19 -25.88 -4.69 -6.31
CA TYR A 19 -25.07 -5.75 -5.69
C TYR A 19 -25.17 -7.07 -6.47
N VAL A 20 -24.11 -7.87 -6.46
CA VAL A 20 -24.10 -9.22 -7.04
C VAL A 20 -24.36 -10.24 -5.94
N PHE A 21 -25.24 -11.22 -6.16
CA PHE A 21 -25.52 -12.25 -5.16
C PHE A 21 -24.24 -13.00 -4.77
N GLY A 22 -23.99 -13.17 -3.46
CA GLY A 22 -22.78 -13.81 -2.93
C GLY A 22 -21.52 -12.95 -2.98
N SER A 23 -21.61 -11.66 -3.34
CA SER A 23 -20.44 -10.74 -3.35
C SER A 23 -20.12 -10.13 -1.99
N ASN A 24 -20.84 -10.50 -0.92
CA ASN A 24 -20.63 -9.96 0.42
C ASN A 24 -19.28 -10.42 0.98
N LYS A 25 -18.42 -9.46 1.30
CA LYS A 25 -17.13 -9.70 1.95
C LYS A 25 -17.02 -8.79 3.17
N ALA A 26 -16.68 -9.37 4.31
CA ALA A 26 -16.36 -8.63 5.52
C ALA A 26 -14.95 -9.00 5.97
N ARG A 27 -14.14 -8.00 6.35
CA ARG A 27 -12.79 -8.19 6.86
C ARG A 27 -12.68 -7.50 8.21
N VAL A 28 -12.23 -8.25 9.22
CA VAL A 28 -11.96 -7.73 10.57
C VAL A 28 -10.46 -7.79 10.79
N SER A 29 -9.88 -6.70 11.32
CA SER A 29 -8.47 -6.63 11.70
C SER A 29 -8.38 -6.09 13.12
N ILE A 30 -7.58 -6.74 13.96
CA ILE A 30 -7.37 -6.39 15.37
C ILE A 30 -5.88 -6.21 15.59
N VAL A 31 -5.50 -5.11 16.25
CA VAL A 31 -4.10 -4.73 16.38
C VAL A 31 -3.85 -4.15 17.76
N GLY A 32 -2.83 -4.65 18.43
CA GLY A 32 -2.46 -4.26 19.80
C GLY A 32 -1.30 -3.26 19.88
N ASP A 33 -0.92 -2.64 18.76
CA ASP A 33 0.14 -1.62 18.70
C ASP A 33 -0.45 -0.24 18.38
N VAL A 34 0.17 0.82 18.90
CA VAL A 34 -0.28 2.22 18.78
C VAL A 34 -0.34 2.66 17.31
N VAL A 35 0.62 2.21 16.51
CA VAL A 35 0.71 2.58 15.09
C VAL A 35 0.02 1.54 14.18
N GLY A 36 -0.57 0.49 14.77
CA GLY A 36 -1.22 -0.56 14.01
C GLY A 36 -0.25 -1.52 13.31
N PRO A 37 -0.73 -2.40 12.42
CA PRO A 37 0.07 -3.34 11.67
C PRO A 37 0.57 -2.53 10.49
N LEU A 38 1.54 -1.65 10.77
CA LEU A 38 1.85 -0.48 9.94
C LEU A 38 1.81 -0.83 8.46
N PHE A 39 2.34 -1.99 8.06
CA PHE A 39 2.08 -2.59 6.76
C PHE A 39 2.11 -4.13 6.86
N PRO A 40 1.04 -4.85 6.50
CA PRO A 40 0.93 -6.31 6.68
C PRO A 40 1.84 -7.13 5.74
N THR A 41 2.39 -6.50 4.70
CA THR A 41 3.27 -7.12 3.70
C THR A 41 4.51 -6.25 3.51
N MET A 42 5.69 -6.87 3.54
CA MET A 42 6.91 -6.25 3.03
C MET A 42 7.16 -6.68 1.58
N PRO A 43 7.68 -5.78 0.73
CA PRO A 43 7.85 -4.35 0.96
C PRO A 43 6.52 -3.57 0.93
N VAL A 44 6.53 -2.39 1.55
CA VAL A 44 5.42 -1.45 1.46
C VAL A 44 5.47 -0.76 0.12
N ASN A 45 4.36 -0.76 -0.60
CA ASN A 45 4.25 -0.05 -1.86
C ASN A 45 2.94 0.75 -1.95
N ALA A 46 2.95 1.88 -2.66
CA ALA A 46 1.78 2.71 -2.93
C ALA A 46 0.65 1.91 -3.61
N THR A 47 1.01 0.92 -4.44
CA THR A 47 0.04 -0.02 -5.04
C THR A 47 -0.65 -0.88 -3.99
N SER A 48 0.10 -1.45 -3.05
CA SER A 48 -0.46 -2.33 -2.02
C SER A 48 -1.27 -1.59 -0.95
N LEU A 49 -1.03 -0.28 -0.80
CA LEU A 49 -1.62 0.52 0.27
C LEU A 49 -2.79 1.39 -0.20
N LEU A 50 -2.64 2.01 -1.37
CA LEU A 50 -3.58 3.01 -1.90
C LEU A 50 -4.23 2.55 -3.20
N ASP A 51 -3.93 1.35 -3.69
CA ASP A 51 -4.35 0.82 -5.00
C ASP A 51 -4.00 1.77 -6.17
N LEU A 52 -2.96 2.59 -6.00
CA LEU A 52 -2.49 3.54 -7.00
C LEU A 52 -1.41 2.92 -7.89
N PRO A 53 -1.51 3.04 -9.24
CA PRO A 53 -0.46 2.58 -10.14
C PRO A 53 0.81 3.38 -9.92
N MET A 54 1.97 2.76 -10.12
CA MET A 54 3.26 3.26 -9.65
C MET A 54 4.11 3.82 -10.80
N ASP A 55 3.80 5.04 -11.25
CA ASP A 55 4.42 5.65 -12.44
C ASP A 55 5.04 7.03 -12.17
N SER A 56 4.57 7.72 -11.14
CA SER A 56 5.05 9.05 -10.75
C SER A 56 6.20 9.00 -9.75
N ALA A 57 7.06 10.02 -9.77
CA ALA A 57 8.09 10.25 -8.76
C ALA A 57 7.49 10.36 -7.35
N GLU A 58 6.27 10.89 -7.23
CA GLU A 58 5.58 11.08 -5.94
C GLU A 58 5.28 9.74 -5.26
N GLN A 59 4.74 8.77 -6.01
CA GLN A 59 4.41 7.45 -5.50
C GLN A 59 5.67 6.64 -5.16
N ASN A 60 6.73 6.83 -5.93
CA ASN A 60 8.03 6.24 -5.66
C ASN A 60 8.61 6.79 -4.35
N MET A 61 8.58 8.12 -4.15
CA MET A 61 9.02 8.76 -2.91
C MET A 61 8.16 8.35 -1.72
N PHE A 62 6.84 8.27 -1.88
CA PHE A 62 5.92 7.79 -0.84
C PHE A 62 6.31 6.38 -0.36
N SER A 63 6.53 5.47 -1.30
CA SER A 63 6.92 4.09 -0.98
C SER A 63 8.30 4.03 -0.31
N PHE A 64 9.25 4.88 -0.74
CA PHE A 64 10.55 4.98 -0.10
C PHE A 64 10.44 5.45 1.35
N ALA A 65 9.70 6.54 1.58
CA ALA A 65 9.47 7.09 2.91
C ALA A 65 8.75 6.09 3.82
N ALA A 66 7.74 5.38 3.32
CA ALA A 66 7.01 4.38 4.10
C ALA A 66 7.92 3.24 4.58
N ASN A 67 8.77 2.68 3.71
CA ASN A 67 9.73 1.64 4.10
C ASN A 67 10.80 2.17 5.09
N MET A 68 11.27 3.41 4.90
CA MET A 68 12.24 4.04 5.80
C MET A 68 11.66 4.27 7.20
N TYR A 69 10.48 4.90 7.30
CA TYR A 69 9.84 5.19 8.58
C TYR A 69 9.46 3.92 9.33
N LEU A 70 9.00 2.88 8.61
CA LEU A 70 8.73 1.58 9.20
C LEU A 70 9.99 0.96 9.81
N THR A 71 11.10 0.96 9.05
CA THR A 71 12.38 0.42 9.54
C THR A 71 12.88 1.19 10.76
N LEU A 72 12.73 2.53 10.75
CA LEU A 72 13.07 3.38 11.89
C LEU A 72 12.20 3.07 13.12
N TYR A 73 10.88 2.95 12.92
CA TYR A 73 9.94 2.64 13.99
C TYR A 73 10.27 1.29 14.65
N MET A 74 10.45 0.23 13.86
CA MET A 74 10.80 -1.11 14.36
C MET A 74 12.11 -1.13 15.15
N ARG A 75 13.08 -0.28 14.77
CA ARG A 75 14.32 -0.09 15.53
C ARG A 75 14.08 0.64 16.86
N LEU A 76 13.24 1.68 16.88
CA LEU A 76 12.94 2.47 18.07
C LEU A 76 12.20 1.67 19.15
N ILE A 77 11.23 0.83 18.75
CA ILE A 77 10.49 -0.04 19.68
C ILE A 77 11.25 -1.32 20.03
N ASN A 78 12.48 -1.48 19.52
CA ASN A 78 13.35 -2.64 19.69
C ASN A 78 12.74 -3.98 19.21
N GLN A 79 11.77 -3.93 18.28
CA GLN A 79 11.13 -5.10 17.65
C GLN A 79 11.77 -5.38 16.29
N ARG A 80 13.10 -5.48 16.28
CA ARG A 80 13.86 -5.60 15.04
C ARG A 80 13.88 -7.04 14.54
N ASN A 81 13.31 -7.27 13.37
CA ASN A 81 13.51 -8.50 12.62
C ASN A 81 14.56 -8.29 11.51
N ARG A 82 15.69 -9.01 11.60
CA ARG A 82 16.82 -8.87 10.67
C ARG A 82 16.48 -9.23 9.22
N THR A 83 15.59 -10.20 9.00
CA THR A 83 15.22 -10.60 7.63
C THR A 83 14.40 -9.51 6.94
N LEU A 84 13.38 -8.99 7.64
CA LEU A 84 12.56 -7.87 7.17
C LEU A 84 13.38 -6.59 7.00
N GLU A 85 14.35 -6.36 7.87
CA GLU A 85 15.26 -5.22 7.75
C GLU A 85 16.12 -5.31 6.47
N GLN A 86 16.67 -6.49 6.16
CA GLN A 86 17.42 -6.72 4.92
C GLN A 86 16.55 -6.50 3.68
N GLU A 87 15.32 -7.04 3.68
CA GLU A 87 14.36 -6.86 2.60
C GLU A 87 13.98 -5.38 2.43
N SER A 88 13.71 -4.68 3.53
CA SER A 88 13.44 -3.23 3.52
C SER A 88 14.60 -2.45 2.91
N PHE A 89 15.85 -2.74 3.30
CA PHE A 89 17.03 -2.09 2.70
C PHE A 89 17.19 -2.39 1.21
N TYR A 90 16.93 -3.64 0.80
CA TYR A 90 16.96 -4.02 -0.61
C TYR A 90 15.95 -3.20 -1.44
N HIS A 91 14.70 -3.07 -0.96
CA HIS A 91 13.68 -2.28 -1.64
C HIS A 91 13.93 -0.77 -1.58
N MET A 92 14.43 -0.25 -0.45
CA MET A 92 14.85 1.15 -0.35
C MET A 92 15.95 1.48 -1.35
N ASN A 93 16.91 0.59 -1.59
CA ASN A 93 17.96 0.79 -2.59
C ASN A 93 17.41 0.85 -4.02
N ILE A 94 16.41 0.02 -4.34
CA ILE A 94 15.73 0.05 -5.65
C ILE A 94 14.95 1.37 -5.80
N LEU A 95 14.16 1.74 -4.80
CA LEU A 95 13.35 2.96 -4.82
C LEU A 95 14.23 4.22 -4.88
N TYR A 96 15.38 4.20 -4.21
CA TYR A 96 16.38 5.26 -4.28
C TYR A 96 16.94 5.41 -5.70
N GLN A 97 17.39 4.32 -6.33
CA GLN A 97 17.86 4.34 -7.71
C GLN A 97 16.75 4.79 -8.68
N ARG A 98 15.52 4.33 -8.46
CA ARG A 98 14.36 4.76 -9.24
C ARG A 98 14.08 6.25 -9.02
N GLN A 99 14.25 6.77 -7.81
CA GLN A 99 14.05 8.19 -7.52
C GLN A 99 15.07 9.05 -8.26
N LEU A 100 16.33 8.63 -8.29
CA LEU A 100 17.40 9.31 -9.04
C LEU A 100 17.10 9.39 -10.54
N SER A 101 16.32 8.47 -11.11
CA SER A 101 15.89 8.57 -12.52
C SER A 101 14.95 9.75 -12.81
N TYR A 102 14.36 10.36 -11.79
CA TYR A 102 13.56 11.58 -11.90
C TYR A 102 14.37 12.86 -11.63
N MET A 103 15.68 12.73 -11.35
CA MET A 103 16.56 13.87 -11.14
C MET A 103 16.99 14.46 -12.49
N ARG A 104 16.83 15.77 -12.66
CA ARG A 104 17.30 16.53 -13.80
C ARG A 104 18.79 16.88 -13.67
N PRO A 105 19.47 17.30 -14.75
CA PRO A 105 20.88 17.69 -14.71
C PRO A 105 21.20 18.86 -13.76
N ASP A 106 20.21 19.69 -13.45
CA ASP A 106 20.31 20.81 -12.49
C ASP A 106 20.17 20.36 -11.02
N GLY A 107 19.90 19.07 -10.78
CA GLY A 107 19.67 18.50 -9.46
C GLY A 107 18.23 18.62 -8.96
N SER A 108 17.32 19.23 -9.73
CA SER A 108 15.89 19.27 -9.40
C SER A 108 15.23 17.91 -9.67
N PHE A 109 14.15 17.60 -8.97
CA PHE A 109 13.33 16.41 -9.26
C PHE A 109 12.10 16.79 -10.07
N SER A 110 11.78 15.98 -11.08
CA SER A 110 10.55 16.08 -11.86
C SER A 110 9.51 15.06 -11.39
N LEU A 111 8.22 15.35 -11.62
CA LEU A 111 7.15 14.41 -11.30
C LEU A 111 7.15 13.19 -12.22
N PHE A 112 7.50 13.41 -13.49
CA PHE A 112 7.60 12.38 -14.52
C PHE A 112 8.98 12.42 -15.18
N ARG A 113 9.43 11.27 -15.68
CA ARG A 113 10.66 11.19 -16.46
C ARG A 113 10.51 12.04 -17.73
N SER A 114 11.49 12.89 -18.00
CA SER A 114 11.63 13.65 -19.24
C SER A 114 12.55 12.93 -20.19
#